data_AF-A0AAI8M9U6-F1
#
_entry.id   AF-A0AAI8M9U6-F1
#
_cell.length_a   1.000
_cell.length_b   1.000
_cell.length_c   1.000
_cell.angle_alpha   90.00
_cell.angle_beta   90.00
_cell.angle_gamma   90.00
#
_symmetry.space_group_name_H-M   'P 1'
#
loop_
_entity.id
_entity.type
_entity.pdbx_description
1 polymer ?
#
loop_
_entity_poly.entity_id
_entity_poly.type
_entity_poly.pdbx_seq_one_letter_code
_entity_poly.pdbx_strand_id
1 'polypeptide(L)'
;MRKRSSAPIIAMSSQKMLKNTLELFESGVDDVVHVPIHLREILARTAAIARRRVGELPRPCETRIQVFFNGRDPEIAGHALTLPRRELRILEYMVSNHGKWITKTQIFNAVYGIFESTFDESVIESHVSKLRKKLRDRLGFDAIVARRYVGYRINIPAGETIDVPMQDLDEVGLLLNRAHAAPAAYPAGN
;
A
#
# COMPACT_ATOMS: atom_id res chain seq x y z
N MET A 1 9.37 -28.99 1.72
CA MET A 1 9.63 -27.63 1.22
C MET A 1 9.83 -26.58 2.33
N ARG A 2 9.02 -26.59 3.41
CA ARG A 2 9.14 -25.68 4.58
C ARG A 2 10.47 -25.71 5.37
N LYS A 3 11.31 -26.73 5.21
CA LYS A 3 12.62 -26.81 5.91
C LYS A 3 13.70 -25.86 5.34
N ARG A 4 13.46 -25.20 4.18
CA ARG A 4 14.47 -24.35 3.51
C ARG A 4 14.11 -22.87 3.38
N SER A 5 12.85 -22.49 3.58
CA SER A 5 12.42 -21.10 3.46
C SER A 5 11.20 -20.81 4.33
N SER A 6 11.20 -19.63 4.95
CA SER A 6 10.07 -19.07 5.68
C SER A 6 9.12 -18.29 4.77
N ALA A 7 9.36 -18.20 3.45
CA ALA A 7 8.47 -17.53 2.53
C ALA A 7 7.12 -18.27 2.36
N PRO A 8 6.01 -17.54 2.10
CA PRO A 8 4.74 -18.13 1.68
C PRO A 8 4.87 -18.99 0.41
N ILE A 9 4.24 -20.16 0.39
CA ILE A 9 4.21 -21.06 -0.77
C ILE A 9 2.75 -21.28 -1.18
N ILE A 10 2.40 -20.85 -2.38
CA ILE A 10 1.09 -21.15 -2.99
C ILE A 10 1.32 -22.19 -4.09
N ALA A 11 0.66 -23.34 -4.00
CA ALA A 11 0.65 -24.32 -5.08
C ALA A 11 -0.45 -24.00 -6.09
N MET A 12 -0.17 -24.23 -7.37
CA MET A 12 -1.14 -24.05 -8.43
C MET A 12 -1.34 -25.38 -9.16
N SER A 13 -2.59 -25.78 -9.41
CA SER A 13 -2.92 -27.05 -10.06
C SER A 13 -4.07 -26.93 -11.05
N SER A 14 -3.95 -27.56 -12.22
CA SER A 14 -5.05 -27.69 -13.18
C SER A 14 -6.03 -28.83 -12.85
N GLN A 15 -5.66 -29.72 -11.91
CA GLN A 15 -6.48 -30.88 -11.55
C GLN A 15 -7.35 -30.58 -10.32
N LYS A 16 -8.66 -30.47 -10.53
CA LYS A 16 -9.66 -30.24 -9.48
C LYS A 16 -10.08 -31.56 -8.79
N MET A 17 -9.11 -32.33 -8.32
CA MET A 17 -9.37 -33.55 -7.54
C MET A 17 -9.01 -33.31 -6.07
N LEU A 18 -9.93 -33.66 -5.17
CA LEU A 18 -9.73 -33.50 -3.72
C LEU A 18 -8.44 -34.17 -3.24
N LYS A 19 -8.15 -35.39 -3.74
CA LYS A 19 -6.95 -36.15 -3.40
C LYS A 19 -5.67 -35.36 -3.69
N ASN A 20 -5.57 -34.75 -4.88
CA ASN A 20 -4.43 -33.94 -5.30
C ASN A 20 -4.28 -32.66 -4.45
N THR A 21 -5.39 -32.00 -4.10
CA THR A 21 -5.38 -30.84 -3.21
C THR A 21 -4.86 -31.21 -1.81
N LEU A 22 -5.27 -32.35 -1.27
CA LEU A 22 -4.82 -32.84 0.04
C LEU A 22 -3.32 -33.15 0.03
N GLU A 23 -2.83 -33.87 -0.99
CA GLU A 23 -1.40 -34.18 -1.15
C GLU A 23 -0.54 -32.90 -1.21
N LEU A 24 -1.04 -31.85 -1.89
CA LEU A 24 -0.36 -30.56 -1.94
C LEU A 24 -0.31 -29.88 -0.56
N PHE A 25 -1.41 -29.89 0.20
CA PHE A 25 -1.41 -29.35 1.56
C PHE A 25 -0.48 -30.12 2.50
N GLU A 26 -0.46 -31.45 2.42
CA GLU A 26 0.45 -32.31 3.19
C GLU A 26 1.93 -32.01 2.90
N SER A 27 2.26 -31.54 1.69
CA SER A 27 3.62 -31.11 1.32
C SER A 27 4.11 -29.83 2.04
N GLY A 28 3.19 -29.12 2.72
CA GLY A 28 3.48 -27.96 3.56
C GLY A 28 3.30 -26.60 2.88
N VAL A 29 2.48 -26.52 1.82
CA VAL A 29 2.10 -25.25 1.19
C VAL A 29 1.10 -24.47 2.05
N ASP A 30 1.03 -23.16 1.85
CA ASP A 30 0.13 -22.25 2.59
C ASP A 30 -1.25 -22.08 1.93
N ASP A 31 -1.35 -22.29 0.61
CA ASP A 31 -2.60 -22.28 -0.15
C ASP A 31 -2.48 -23.12 -1.44
N VAL A 32 -3.62 -23.58 -1.97
CA VAL A 32 -3.72 -24.32 -3.23
C VAL A 32 -4.72 -23.61 -4.14
N VAL A 33 -4.30 -23.26 -5.35
CA VAL A 33 -5.07 -22.53 -6.34
C VAL A 33 -5.30 -23.38 -7.58
N HIS A 34 -6.49 -23.29 -8.18
CA HIS A 34 -6.78 -23.94 -9.44
C HIS A 34 -6.84 -22.97 -10.61
N VAL A 35 -6.21 -23.34 -11.73
CA VAL A 35 -6.36 -22.61 -12.99
C VAL A 35 -7.66 -23.03 -13.72
N PRO A 36 -8.30 -22.13 -14.48
CA PRO A 36 -7.96 -20.72 -14.67
C PRO A 36 -8.30 -19.88 -13.42
N ILE A 37 -7.42 -18.94 -13.06
CA ILE A 37 -7.61 -18.02 -11.93
C ILE A 37 -7.47 -16.57 -12.41
N HIS A 38 -8.30 -15.69 -11.83
CA HIS A 38 -8.23 -14.26 -12.09
C HIS A 38 -7.09 -13.60 -11.30
N LEU A 39 -6.39 -12.62 -11.89
CA LEU A 39 -5.27 -11.93 -11.21
C LEU A 39 -5.68 -11.33 -9.86
N ARG A 40 -6.88 -10.74 -9.76
CA ARG A 40 -7.44 -10.22 -8.49
C ARG A 40 -7.54 -11.29 -7.40
N GLU A 41 -7.81 -12.55 -7.76
CA GLU A 41 -7.90 -13.64 -6.79
C GLU A 41 -6.51 -14.04 -6.29
N ILE A 42 -5.50 -14.07 -7.16
CA ILE A 42 -4.09 -14.28 -6.77
C ILE A 42 -3.67 -13.21 -5.77
N LEU A 43 -3.93 -11.94 -6.08
CA LEU A 43 -3.60 -10.80 -5.22
C LEU A 43 -4.31 -10.85 -3.86
N ALA A 44 -5.60 -11.24 -3.85
CA ALA A 44 -6.36 -11.37 -2.60
C ALA A 44 -5.81 -12.51 -1.72
N ARG A 45 -5.43 -13.64 -2.31
CA ARG A 45 -4.87 -14.81 -1.61
C ARG A 45 -3.47 -14.53 -1.07
N THR A 46 -2.58 -13.92 -1.85
CA THR A 46 -1.25 -13.53 -1.37
C THR A 46 -1.35 -12.54 -0.20
N ALA A 47 -2.23 -11.55 -0.28
CA ALA A 47 -2.49 -10.62 0.82
C ALA A 47 -3.08 -11.32 2.07
N ALA A 48 -3.95 -12.32 1.89
CA ALA A 48 -4.49 -13.10 3.01
C ALA A 48 -3.43 -13.95 3.72
N ILE A 49 -2.51 -14.59 2.98
CA ILE A 49 -1.42 -15.39 3.57
C ILE A 49 -0.41 -14.49 4.29
N ALA A 50 -0.09 -13.33 3.71
CA ALA A 50 0.75 -12.32 4.36
C ALA A 50 0.16 -11.87 5.71
N ARG A 51 -1.15 -11.61 5.77
CA ARG A 51 -1.86 -11.24 7.02
C ARG A 51 -1.78 -12.33 8.10
N ARG A 52 -1.86 -13.62 7.74
CA ARG A 52 -1.82 -14.73 8.71
C ARG A 52 -0.43 -14.99 9.30
N ARG A 53 0.64 -14.69 8.56
CA ARG A 53 2.03 -14.90 9.00
C ARG A 53 2.56 -13.81 9.91
N VAL A 54 2.01 -12.60 9.80
CA VAL A 54 2.18 -11.57 10.81
C VAL A 54 1.22 -11.91 11.95
N GLY A 55 1.61 -12.89 12.78
CA GLY A 55 0.80 -13.38 13.90
C GLY A 55 0.22 -12.22 14.72
N GLU A 56 -1.06 -12.35 15.07
CA GLU A 56 -1.78 -11.45 16.00
C GLU A 56 -1.37 -9.97 15.89
N LEU A 57 -1.61 -9.36 14.73
CA LEU A 57 -1.90 -7.94 14.80
C LEU A 57 -3.24 -7.80 15.53
N PRO A 58 -3.30 -7.07 16.67
CA PRO A 58 -4.57 -6.78 17.31
C PRO A 58 -5.52 -6.18 16.27
N ARG A 59 -6.81 -6.49 16.40
CA ARG A 59 -7.95 -6.03 15.57
C ARG A 59 -7.63 -4.75 14.78
N PRO A 60 -8.02 -4.63 13.50
CA PRO A 60 -7.63 -3.51 12.65
C PRO A 60 -7.89 -2.21 13.40
N CYS A 61 -6.78 -1.59 13.78
CA CYS A 61 -6.70 -0.39 14.58
C CYS A 61 -7.75 0.63 14.18
N GLU A 62 -8.45 1.19 15.18
CA GLU A 62 -9.12 2.50 15.15
C GLU A 62 -8.09 3.65 14.95
N THR A 63 -7.05 3.42 14.17
CA THR A 63 -5.80 4.23 14.15
C THR A 63 -5.19 4.24 12.75
N ARG A 64 -5.99 3.94 11.72
CA ARG A 64 -5.61 4.16 10.32
C ARG A 64 -5.78 5.65 10.01
N ILE A 65 -4.70 6.27 9.55
CA ILE A 65 -4.76 7.59 8.92
C ILE A 65 -5.14 7.40 7.45
N GLN A 66 -6.00 8.27 6.93
CA GLN A 66 -6.28 8.43 5.51
C GLN A 66 -5.88 9.85 5.12
N VAL A 67 -4.99 9.96 4.15
CA VAL A 67 -4.48 11.26 3.67
C VAL A 67 -4.94 11.44 2.23
N PHE A 68 -5.45 12.62 1.93
CA PHE A 68 -5.97 12.97 0.61
C PHE A 68 -5.08 14.03 -0.03
N PHE A 69 -4.69 13.83 -1.29
CA PHE A 69 -3.82 14.76 -2.04
C PHE A 69 -4.59 15.81 -2.85
N ASN A 70 -5.90 15.92 -2.62
CA ASN A 70 -6.80 16.84 -3.30
C ASN A 70 -7.19 18.06 -2.43
N GLY A 71 -6.47 18.27 -1.32
CA GLY A 71 -6.72 19.39 -0.40
C GLY A 71 -7.79 19.14 0.66
N ARG A 72 -8.35 17.92 0.74
CA ARG A 72 -9.18 17.51 1.88
C ARG A 72 -8.33 17.31 3.13
N ASP A 73 -8.93 17.58 4.29
CA ASP A 73 -8.32 17.25 5.57
C ASP A 73 -8.11 15.73 5.70
N PRO A 74 -6.94 15.29 6.21
CA PRO A 74 -6.70 13.88 6.49
C PRO A 74 -7.64 13.40 7.60
N GLU A 75 -7.96 12.11 7.59
CA GLU A 75 -8.87 11.50 8.56
C GLU A 75 -8.13 10.45 9.39
N ILE A 76 -8.40 10.39 10.69
CA ILE A 76 -7.94 9.31 11.58
C ILE A 76 -9.17 8.64 12.14
N ALA A 77 -9.35 7.34 11.86
CA ALA A 77 -10.55 6.60 12.26
C ALA A 77 -11.85 7.31 11.84
N GLY A 78 -11.89 7.86 10.62
CA GLY A 78 -13.04 8.59 10.09
C GLY A 78 -13.26 10.00 10.66
N HIS A 79 -12.38 10.49 11.54
CA HIS A 79 -12.46 11.84 12.09
C HIS A 79 -11.43 12.75 11.39
N ALA A 80 -11.90 13.88 10.86
CA ALA A 80 -11.03 14.87 10.22
C ALA A 80 -9.99 15.43 11.21
N LEU A 81 -8.75 15.47 10.75
CA LEU A 81 -7.60 16.10 11.39
C LEU A 81 -7.26 17.38 10.63
N THR A 82 -7.80 18.50 11.07
CA THR A 82 -7.52 19.79 10.44
C THR A 82 -6.08 20.22 10.70
N LEU A 83 -5.34 20.41 9.60
CA LEU A 83 -3.94 20.82 9.62
C LEU A 83 -3.76 22.15 8.87
N PRO A 84 -2.94 23.07 9.39
CA PRO A 84 -2.44 24.21 8.63
C PRO A 84 -1.81 23.74 7.31
N ARG A 85 -1.99 24.54 6.25
CA ARG A 85 -1.55 24.19 4.88
C ARG A 85 -0.11 23.66 4.80
N ARG A 86 0.83 24.26 5.54
CA ARG A 86 2.25 23.82 5.56
C ARG A 86 2.41 22.45 6.23
N GLU A 87 1.74 22.23 7.37
CA GLU A 87 1.77 20.94 8.07
C GLU A 87 1.10 19.83 7.26
N LEU A 88 -0.02 20.15 6.59
CA LEU A 88 -0.70 19.24 5.66
C LEU A 88 0.24 18.80 4.53
N ARG A 89 0.92 19.75 3.89
CA ARG A 89 1.83 19.48 2.77
C ARG A 89 3.06 18.67 3.18
N ILE A 90 3.54 18.87 4.40
CA ILE A 90 4.57 18.03 5.01
C ILE A 90 4.04 16.61 5.19
N LEU A 91 2.84 16.44 5.75
CA LEU A 91 2.23 15.13 5.95
C LEU A 91 2.05 14.39 4.62
N GLU A 92 1.47 15.05 3.61
CA GLU A 92 1.31 14.51 2.25
C GLU A 92 2.66 14.01 1.72
N TYR A 93 3.70 14.85 1.75
CA TYR A 93 5.02 14.48 1.25
C TYR A 93 5.65 13.32 2.02
N MET A 94 5.51 13.27 3.34
CA MET A 94 6.01 12.18 4.17
C MET A 94 5.27 10.86 3.89
N VAL A 95 3.95 10.91 3.69
CA VAL A 95 3.13 9.73 3.38
C VAL A 95 3.41 9.19 1.98
N SER A 96 3.61 10.05 0.96
CA SER A 96 4.05 9.61 -0.37
C SER A 96 5.43 8.91 -0.33
N ASN A 97 6.23 9.19 0.70
CA ASN A 97 7.55 8.59 0.94
C ASN A 97 7.53 7.67 2.17
N HIS A 98 6.40 7.01 2.43
CA HIS A 98 6.22 6.14 3.59
C HIS A 98 7.37 5.14 3.75
N GLY A 99 7.86 4.98 4.99
CA GLY A 99 8.94 4.07 5.32
C GLY A 99 10.35 4.52 4.90
N LYS A 100 10.48 5.60 4.11
CA LYS A 100 11.77 6.15 3.67
C LYS A 100 12.26 7.26 4.61
N TRP A 101 13.57 7.42 4.68
CA TRP A 101 14.19 8.59 5.31
C TRP A 101 14.16 9.76 4.34
N ILE A 102 13.73 10.92 4.84
CA ILE A 102 13.55 12.14 4.07
C ILE A 102 14.35 13.25 4.77
N THR A 103 15.20 13.94 4.03
CA THR A 103 16.01 15.04 4.58
C THR A 103 15.15 16.28 4.83
N LYS A 104 15.66 17.18 5.68
CA LYS A 104 15.04 18.49 5.92
C LYS A 104 14.92 19.29 4.62
N THR A 105 15.98 19.32 3.80
CA THR A 105 16.01 20.01 2.50
C THR A 105 14.96 19.45 1.54
N GLN A 106 14.76 18.13 1.52
CA GLN A 106 13.72 17.49 0.70
C GLN A 106 12.31 17.94 1.11
N ILE A 107 12.03 17.95 2.41
CA ILE A 107 10.74 18.45 2.93
C ILE A 107 10.58 19.94 2.63
N PHE A 108 11.63 20.73 2.82
CA PHE A 108 11.62 22.17 2.52
C PHE A 108 11.28 22.43 1.05
N ASN A 109 11.99 21.79 0.12
CA ASN A 109 11.77 21.94 -1.31
C ASN A 109 10.36 21.51 -1.73
N ALA A 110 9.83 20.44 -1.14
CA ALA A 110 8.47 19.98 -1.42
C ALA A 110 7.39 20.97 -0.93
N VAL A 111 7.65 21.68 0.17
CA VAL A 111 6.69 22.58 0.80
C VAL A 111 6.78 23.99 0.23
N TYR A 112 7.99 24.55 0.11
CA TYR A 112 8.26 25.95 -0.25
C TYR A 112 8.67 26.13 -1.71
N GLY A 113 9.17 25.07 -2.37
CA GLY A 113 9.75 25.16 -3.70
C GLY A 113 11.26 25.40 -3.67
N ILE A 114 11.93 25.07 -4.77
CA ILE A 114 13.41 25.03 -4.86
C ILE A 114 14.03 26.44 -4.86
N PHE A 115 13.26 27.47 -5.23
CA PHE A 115 13.74 28.85 -5.39
C PHE A 115 13.30 29.79 -4.26
N GLU A 116 12.72 29.28 -3.18
CA GLU A 116 12.29 30.10 -2.06
C GLU A 116 13.49 30.43 -1.15
N SER A 117 13.93 31.68 -1.19
CA SER A 117 15.05 32.20 -0.39
C SER A 117 14.61 32.97 0.86
N THR A 118 13.30 33.18 1.04
CA THR A 118 12.76 33.98 2.16
C THR A 118 12.78 33.22 3.48
N PHE A 119 12.77 31.89 3.44
CA PHE A 119 12.68 31.04 4.62
C PHE A 119 13.90 30.13 4.75
N ASP A 120 14.36 29.96 5.98
CA ASP A 120 15.41 29.00 6.32
C ASP A 120 14.80 27.59 6.46
N GLU A 121 15.58 26.57 6.07
CA GLU A 121 15.25 25.15 6.19
C GLU A 121 14.94 24.75 7.64
N SER A 122 15.48 25.48 8.62
CA SER A 122 15.22 25.30 10.05
C SER A 122 13.73 25.42 10.43
N VAL A 123 12.92 26.15 9.65
CA VAL A 123 11.46 26.27 9.84
C VAL A 123 10.76 24.91 9.76
N ILE A 124 11.31 23.94 9.02
CA ILE A 124 10.77 22.59 8.92
C ILE A 124 10.73 21.89 10.28
N GLU A 125 11.69 22.15 11.17
CA GLU A 125 11.72 21.53 12.49
C GLU A 125 10.51 21.92 13.35
N SER A 126 10.12 23.20 13.26
CA SER A 126 8.96 23.75 13.97
C SER A 126 7.66 23.13 13.44
N HIS A 127 7.49 23.07 12.12
CA HIS A 127 6.30 22.47 11.52
C HIS A 127 6.20 20.97 11.78
N VAL A 128 7.31 20.23 11.65
CA VAL A 128 7.33 18.79 11.95
C VAL A 128 7.03 18.53 13.42
N SER A 129 7.52 19.38 14.34
CA SER A 129 7.22 19.25 15.77
C SER A 129 5.74 19.45 16.08
N LYS A 130 5.11 20.46 15.45
CA LYS A 130 3.66 20.72 15.60
C LYS A 130 2.82 19.59 15.00
N LEU A 131 3.18 19.14 13.80
CA LEU A 131 2.53 18.00 13.14
C LEU A 131 2.65 16.73 13.99
N ARG A 132 3.86 16.40 14.47
CA ARG A 132 4.12 15.24 15.32
C ARG A 132 3.27 15.26 16.59
N LYS A 133 3.13 16.42 17.24
CA LYS A 133 2.27 16.58 18.41
C LYS A 133 0.82 16.24 18.07
N LYS A 134 0.26 16.86 17.01
CA LYS A 134 -1.13 16.62 16.60
C LYS A 134 -1.40 15.15 16.20
N LEU A 135 -0.47 14.54 15.48
CA LEU A 135 -0.56 13.13 15.10
C LEU A 135 -0.51 12.24 16.34
N ARG A 136 0.41 12.48 17.27
CA ARG A 136 0.51 11.70 18.51
C ARG A 136 -0.75 11.82 19.36
N ASP A 137 -1.31 13.03 19.47
CA ASP A 137 -2.52 13.28 20.25
C ASP A 137 -3.74 12.53 19.68
N ARG A 138 -3.77 12.26 18.36
CA ARG A 138 -4.86 11.53 17.70
C ARG A 138 -4.62 10.04 17.50
N LEU A 139 -3.38 9.64 17.22
CA LEU A 139 -2.99 8.24 16.98
C LEU A 139 -2.67 7.50 18.28
N GLY A 140 -2.37 8.21 19.37
CA GLY A 140 -1.96 7.60 20.63
C GLY A 140 -0.52 7.05 20.64
N PHE A 141 0.22 7.19 19.53
CA PHE A 141 1.62 6.82 19.42
C PHE A 141 2.40 7.81 18.55
N ASP A 142 3.73 7.72 18.61
CA ASP A 142 4.59 8.61 17.85
C ASP A 142 4.85 8.13 16.42
N ALA A 143 4.16 8.76 15.47
CA ALA A 143 4.21 8.40 14.06
C ALA A 143 5.45 8.91 13.32
N ILE A 144 6.16 9.92 13.86
CA ILE A 144 7.28 10.57 13.18
C ILE A 144 8.58 10.28 13.94
N VAL A 145 9.50 9.59 13.28
CA VAL A 145 10.84 9.31 13.79
C VAL A 145 11.82 10.32 13.19
N ALA A 146 12.68 10.88 14.02
CA ALA A 146 13.77 11.75 13.60
C ALA A 146 15.12 11.09 13.88
N ARG A 147 16.09 11.26 12.96
CA ARG A 147 17.48 10.83 13.15
C ARG A 147 18.42 11.95 12.75
N ARG A 148 19.32 12.31 13.66
CA ARG A 148 20.30 13.39 13.46
C ARG A 148 21.09 13.13 12.19
N TYR A 149 21.31 14.19 11.40
CA TYR A 149 22.01 14.16 10.11
C TYR A 149 21.37 13.32 8.99
N VAL A 150 20.23 12.67 9.24
CA VAL A 150 19.50 11.88 8.24
C VAL A 150 18.19 12.57 7.88
N GLY A 151 17.43 13.00 8.88
CA GLY A 151 16.14 13.68 8.69
C GLY A 151 15.00 12.93 9.39
N TYR A 152 13.87 12.81 8.69
CA TYR A 152 12.62 12.31 9.26
C TYR A 152 12.10 11.09 8.49
N ARG A 153 11.35 10.26 9.19
CA ARG A 153 10.61 9.15 8.60
C ARG A 153 9.25 9.06 9.27
N ILE A 154 8.21 8.86 8.46
CA ILE A 154 6.88 8.55 8.96
C ILE A 154 6.69 7.04 9.02
N ASN A 155 6.15 6.56 10.14
CA ASN A 155 5.81 5.16 10.35
C ASN A 155 4.38 5.08 10.88
N ILE A 156 3.42 5.10 9.95
CA ILE A 156 2.01 4.90 10.26
C ILE A 156 1.61 3.54 9.68
N PRO A 157 0.92 2.66 10.43
CA PRO A 157 0.30 1.49 9.84
C PRO A 157 -0.74 1.96 8.84
N ALA A 158 -0.36 1.97 7.55
CA ALA A 158 -1.20 2.47 6.48
C ALA A 158 -2.49 1.64 6.41
N GLY A 159 -3.64 2.31 6.53
CA GLY A 159 -4.86 1.78 5.94
C GLY A 159 -4.70 1.92 4.43
N GLU A 160 -4.82 0.82 3.69
CA GLU A 160 -4.95 0.73 2.23
C GLU A 160 -4.88 2.08 1.49
N THR A 161 -3.73 2.36 0.87
CA THR A 161 -3.58 3.48 -0.07
C THR A 161 -4.45 3.18 -1.28
N ILE A 162 -5.53 3.92 -1.48
CA ILE A 162 -6.25 3.92 -2.75
C ILE A 162 -5.57 4.97 -3.64
N ASP A 163 -4.43 4.61 -4.20
CA ASP A 163 -3.92 5.26 -5.41
C ASP A 163 -4.43 4.44 -6.59
N VAL A 164 -5.46 4.95 -7.26
CA VAL A 164 -5.77 4.51 -8.63
C VAL A 164 -5.41 5.67 -9.54
N PRO A 165 -4.26 5.62 -10.25
CA PRO A 165 -4.02 6.53 -11.35
C PRO A 165 -5.15 6.34 -12.38
N MET A 166 -5.93 7.39 -12.62
CA MET A 166 -7.07 7.37 -13.55
C MET A 166 -6.64 7.13 -15.01
N GLN A 167 -5.34 7.15 -15.33
CA GLN A 167 -4.83 7.30 -16.70
C GLN A 167 -4.44 5.99 -17.42
N ASP A 168 -4.45 4.83 -16.76
CA ASP A 168 -3.97 3.56 -17.36
C ASP A 168 -5.07 2.51 -17.66
N LEU A 169 -6.36 2.86 -17.55
CA LEU A 169 -7.46 1.91 -17.80
C LEU A 169 -7.86 1.78 -19.28
N ASP A 170 -7.49 2.75 -20.12
CA ASP A 170 -7.97 2.80 -21.51
C ASP A 170 -7.10 1.97 -22.47
N GLU A 171 -5.81 1.75 -22.20
CA GLU A 171 -4.94 0.96 -23.08
C GLU A 171 -5.10 -0.56 -22.92
N VAL A 172 -5.41 -1.04 -21.70
CA VAL A 172 -5.57 -2.48 -21.44
C VAL A 172 -6.89 -3.01 -22.01
N GLY A 173 -7.94 -2.17 -22.05
CA GLY A 173 -9.22 -2.52 -22.68
C GLY A 173 -9.13 -2.70 -24.19
N LEU A 174 -8.24 -1.94 -24.85
CA LEU A 174 -8.08 -2.00 -26.31
C LEU A 174 -7.27 -3.22 -26.78
N LEU A 175 -6.34 -3.71 -25.97
CA LEU A 175 -5.55 -4.92 -26.27
C LEU A 175 -6.34 -6.23 -26.06
N LEU A 176 -7.35 -6.24 -25.18
CA LEU A 176 -8.19 -7.41 -24.93
C LEU A 176 -9.26 -7.64 -26.01
N ASN A 177 -9.71 -6.58 -26.70
CA ASN A 177 -10.75 -6.70 -27.73
C ASN A 177 -10.25 -7.24 -29.08
N ARG A 178 -8.93 -7.36 -29.28
CA ARG A 178 -8.34 -7.88 -30.53
C ARG A 178 -8.16 -9.39 -30.55
N ALA A 179 -8.37 -10.08 -29.43
CA ALA A 179 -8.26 -11.54 -29.33
C ALA A 179 -9.60 -12.28 -29.54
N HIS A 180 -10.69 -11.58 -29.90
CA HIS A 180 -12.03 -12.17 -30.14
C HIS A 180 -12.52 -12.09 -31.61
N ALA A 181 -11.62 -11.88 -32.57
CA ALA A 181 -11.95 -12.07 -33.99
C ALA A 181 -11.72 -13.55 -34.39
N ALA A 182 -12.81 -14.21 -34.77
CA ALA A 182 -13.02 -15.63 -35.06
C ALA A 182 -12.07 -16.27 -36.13
N PRO A 183 -12.10 -17.61 -36.34
CA PRO A 183 -13.27 -18.25 -36.95
C PRO A 183 -13.75 -19.50 -36.18
N ALA A 184 -15.07 -19.58 -36.00
CA ALA A 184 -15.75 -20.83 -35.72
C ALA A 184 -15.70 -21.70 -36.99
N ALA A 185 -14.83 -22.71 -36.98
CA ALA A 185 -14.97 -23.88 -37.82
C ALA A 185 -15.39 -25.06 -36.92
N TYR A 186 -16.64 -25.50 -37.06
CA TYR A 186 -17.10 -26.79 -36.56
C TYR A 186 -17.33 -27.72 -37.76
N PRO A 187 -16.89 -28.99 -37.70
CA PRO A 187 -17.23 -29.99 -38.70
C PRO A 187 -18.48 -30.79 -38.32
N ALA A 188 -19.18 -31.24 -39.39
CA ALA A 188 -19.90 -32.48 -39.62
C ALA A 188 -21.34 -32.73 -39.11
N GLY A 189 -22.17 -33.20 -40.07
CA GLY A 189 -23.50 -33.82 -39.98
C GLY A 189 -24.30 -33.41 -41.23
N ASN A 190 -24.41 -34.21 -42.30
CA ASN A 190 -24.65 -35.65 -42.43
C ASN A 190 -23.97 -36.21 -43.69
#